data_AF-A0A4Z0YG93-F1
#
_entry.id   AF-A0A4Z0YG93-F1
#
_cell.length_a   1.000
_cell.length_b   1.000
_cell.length_c   1.000
_cell.angle_alpha   90.00
_cell.angle_beta   90.00
_cell.angle_gamma   90.00
#
_symmetry.space_group_name_H-M   'P 1'
#
loop_
_entity.id
_entity.type
_entity.pdbx_description
1 polymer ?
#
loop_
_entity_poly.entity_id
_entity_poly.type
_entity_poly.pdbx_seq_one_letter_code
_entity_poly.pdbx_strand_id
1 'polypeptide(L)'
;MSWIKDLFHTEKPIIGLLHLRALPGDPSFYINNSSMDKVIQQARSDLKALQDGGVDGVLITNEFSLPYQKKVSAVTLAAMGRVIGALSDDFRIPYGAEAIYDPDATIELCAATDAQFTRCMFTGGWVGDLGVIDRDIGETIRLKSALRLDKLRLTYFINGEGEVYLNDRDLASITKTMIFNCAPDCLVVAGGMAGSGPETSLLAEIKAAAGETPVFCGTGCNLSNVESVLRIADGSYVGTTFKENGKFDGKIDVNRVSEFMEKVRAFRNGLE
;
A
#
# COMPACT_ATOMS: atom_id res chain seq x y z
N MET A 1 -17.00 7.56 -14.84
CA MET A 1 -16.09 8.12 -13.82
C MET A 1 -15.18 6.98 -13.39
N SER A 2 -13.87 7.21 -13.22
CA SER A 2 -12.97 6.14 -12.75
C SER A 2 -13.34 5.77 -11.30
N TRP A 3 -13.17 4.51 -10.90
CA TRP A 3 -13.38 4.13 -9.49
C TRP A 3 -12.45 4.91 -8.56
N ILE A 4 -11.30 5.36 -9.08
CA ILE A 4 -10.31 6.19 -8.39
C ILE A 4 -10.94 7.52 -7.99
N LYS A 5 -11.56 8.24 -8.93
CA LYS A 5 -12.21 9.51 -8.64
C LYS A 5 -13.43 9.34 -7.74
N ASP A 6 -14.16 8.23 -7.88
CA ASP A 6 -15.30 7.92 -7.01
C ASP A 6 -14.87 7.67 -5.56
N LEU A 7 -13.74 6.96 -5.36
CA LEU A 7 -13.22 6.63 -4.03
C LEU A 7 -12.46 7.80 -3.40
N PHE A 8 -11.49 8.37 -4.11
CA PHE A 8 -10.54 9.36 -3.58
C PHE A 8 -10.92 10.81 -3.89
N HIS A 9 -12.00 11.05 -4.62
CA HIS A 9 -12.47 12.39 -5.01
C HIS A 9 -11.49 13.20 -5.88
N THR A 10 -10.44 12.56 -6.41
CA THR A 10 -9.45 13.14 -7.31
C THR A 10 -8.97 12.08 -8.30
N GLU A 11 -8.47 12.52 -9.45
CA GLU A 11 -7.58 11.69 -10.26
C GLU A 11 -6.16 11.78 -9.68
N LYS A 12 -5.33 10.75 -9.90
CA LYS A 12 -3.93 10.71 -9.43
C LYS A 12 -3.76 10.84 -7.91
N PRO A 13 -4.51 10.07 -7.07
CA PRO A 13 -4.46 10.18 -5.61
C PRO A 13 -3.07 9.86 -5.04
N ILE A 14 -2.79 10.47 -3.90
CA ILE A 14 -1.66 10.18 -3.02
C ILE A 14 -2.21 9.46 -1.80
N ILE A 15 -1.77 8.21 -1.63
CA ILE A 15 -2.15 7.37 -0.51
C ILE A 15 -1.00 7.37 0.50
N GLY A 16 -1.25 7.96 1.67
CA GLY A 16 -0.29 7.96 2.76
C GLY A 16 -0.16 6.58 3.40
N LEU A 17 1.07 6.08 3.55
CA LEU A 17 1.32 4.82 4.23
C LEU A 17 1.44 5.03 5.75
N LEU A 18 0.48 4.46 6.48
CA LEU A 18 0.50 4.41 7.95
C LEU A 18 1.15 3.08 8.37
N HIS A 19 2.44 3.16 8.69
CA HIS A 19 3.24 2.01 9.09
C HIS A 19 3.03 1.71 10.56
N LEU A 20 2.34 0.61 10.87
CA LEU A 20 2.19 0.15 12.24
C LEU A 20 3.55 -0.25 12.81
N ARG A 21 3.76 0.14 14.07
CA ARG A 21 4.89 -0.36 14.86
C ARG A 21 4.71 -1.84 15.14
N ALA A 22 5.79 -2.47 15.61
CA ALA A 22 5.76 -3.87 16.03
C ALA A 22 4.51 -4.18 16.87
N LEU A 23 3.96 -5.36 16.65
CA LEU A 23 2.73 -5.90 17.20
C LEU A 23 3.04 -7.12 18.08
N PRO A 24 2.11 -7.55 18.95
CA PRO A 24 2.29 -8.74 19.77
C PRO A 24 2.69 -9.96 18.94
N GLY A 25 3.77 -10.63 19.36
CA GLY A 25 4.37 -11.75 18.62
C GLY A 25 5.63 -11.36 17.85
N ASP A 26 5.80 -10.08 17.51
CA ASP A 26 7.01 -9.61 16.84
C ASP A 26 8.19 -9.59 17.82
N PRO A 27 9.41 -9.97 17.38
CA PRO A 27 10.61 -9.93 18.21
C PRO A 27 10.88 -8.56 18.84
N SER A 28 10.54 -7.48 18.13
CA SER A 28 10.82 -6.10 18.56
C SER A 28 9.75 -5.49 19.46
N PHE A 29 8.59 -6.14 19.63
CA PHE A 29 7.47 -5.55 20.36
C PHE A 29 7.82 -5.25 21.83
N TYR A 30 8.50 -6.15 22.52
CA TYR A 30 8.75 -6.00 23.96
C TYR A 30 10.02 -5.23 24.32
N ILE A 31 10.88 -4.88 23.35
CA ILE A 31 12.22 -4.32 23.60
C ILE A 31 12.17 -2.96 24.33
N ASN A 32 11.11 -2.17 24.15
CA ASN A 32 11.00 -0.80 24.70
C ASN A 32 9.76 -0.58 25.58
N ASN A 33 9.33 -1.61 26.33
CA ASN A 33 8.07 -1.59 27.08
C ASN A 33 6.90 -1.13 26.20
N SER A 34 6.85 -1.60 24.94
CA SER A 34 5.73 -1.30 24.05
C SER A 34 4.45 -1.93 24.58
N SER A 35 3.33 -1.42 24.11
CA SER A 35 2.00 -1.96 24.39
C SER A 35 1.09 -1.67 23.22
N MET A 36 -0.04 -2.39 23.12
CA MET A 36 -1.04 -2.08 22.10
C MET A 36 -1.52 -0.63 22.19
N ASP A 37 -1.67 -0.07 23.39
CA ASP A 37 -2.11 1.31 23.56
C ASP A 37 -1.09 2.32 23.01
N LYS A 38 0.22 2.04 23.15
CA LYS A 38 1.28 2.86 22.54
C LYS A 38 1.25 2.76 21.01
N VAL A 39 1.03 1.56 20.46
CA VAL A 39 0.89 1.36 19.01
C VAL A 39 -0.32 2.14 18.48
N ILE A 40 -1.46 2.06 19.15
CA ILE A 40 -2.69 2.80 18.79
C ILE A 40 -2.47 4.31 18.86
N GLN A 41 -1.84 4.81 19.93
CA GLN A 41 -1.56 6.25 20.08
C GLN A 41 -0.63 6.77 18.96
N GLN A 42 0.41 6.00 18.62
CA GLN A 42 1.31 6.36 17.53
C GLN A 42 0.58 6.33 16.18
N ALA A 43 -0.20 5.28 15.90
CA ALA A 43 -1.00 5.18 14.69
C ALA A 43 -2.01 6.33 14.56
N ARG A 44 -2.66 6.72 15.67
CA ARG A 44 -3.57 7.88 15.70
C ARG A 44 -2.87 9.18 15.38
N SER A 45 -1.67 9.39 15.93
CA SER A 45 -0.85 10.56 15.63
C SER A 45 -0.45 10.61 14.16
N ASP A 46 0.00 9.48 13.60
CA ASP A 46 0.39 9.39 12.20
C ASP A 46 -0.80 9.59 11.26
N LEU A 47 -1.96 8.99 11.57
CA LEU A 47 -3.22 9.22 10.84
C LEU A 47 -3.59 10.71 10.83
N LYS A 48 -3.56 11.36 12.00
CA LYS A 48 -3.85 12.80 12.09
C LYS A 48 -2.92 13.62 11.20
N ALA A 49 -1.62 13.36 11.25
CA ALA A 49 -0.63 14.09 10.46
C ALA A 49 -0.81 13.88 8.94
N LEU A 50 -1.10 12.63 8.51
CA LEU A 50 -1.39 12.33 7.11
C LEU A 50 -2.64 13.08 6.61
N GLN A 51 -3.73 13.02 7.38
CA GLN A 51 -4.99 13.67 7.02
C GLN A 51 -4.87 15.20 7.02
N ASP A 52 -4.24 15.79 8.04
CA ASP A 52 -4.06 17.24 8.14
C ASP A 52 -3.10 17.78 7.08
N GLY A 53 -2.14 16.96 6.63
CA GLY A 53 -1.27 17.30 5.50
C GLY A 53 -1.96 17.16 4.13
N GLY A 54 -3.13 16.52 4.10
CA GLY A 54 -4.02 16.51 2.94
C GLY A 54 -3.75 15.40 1.93
N VAL A 55 -3.29 14.21 2.36
CA VAL A 55 -3.31 13.03 1.48
C VAL A 55 -4.75 12.65 1.11
N ASP A 56 -4.94 12.00 -0.04
CA ASP A 56 -6.27 11.67 -0.58
C ASP A 56 -6.83 10.36 -0.01
N GLY A 57 -5.96 9.51 0.55
CA GLY A 57 -6.34 8.29 1.28
C GLY A 57 -5.19 7.79 2.15
N VAL A 58 -5.46 6.80 3.01
CA VAL A 58 -4.45 6.19 3.90
C VAL A 58 -4.50 4.68 3.82
N LEU A 59 -3.34 4.02 3.73
CA LEU A 59 -3.23 2.57 3.84
C LEU A 59 -2.53 2.21 5.15
N ILE A 60 -3.20 1.43 5.99
CA ILE A 60 -2.62 0.90 7.23
C ILE A 60 -1.93 -0.43 6.93
N THR A 61 -0.66 -0.56 7.31
CA THR A 61 0.16 -1.74 6.98
C THR A 61 1.13 -2.11 8.10
N ASN A 62 1.42 -3.40 8.29
CA ASN A 62 2.26 -3.92 9.38
C ASN A 62 3.77 -3.85 9.07
N GLU A 63 4.25 -2.74 8.53
CA GLU A 63 5.63 -2.56 8.06
C GLU A 63 6.72 -2.89 9.09
N PHE A 64 6.49 -2.64 10.38
CA PHE A 64 7.50 -2.94 11.42
C PHE A 64 7.30 -4.29 12.11
N SER A 65 6.45 -5.17 11.55
CA SER A 65 6.23 -6.55 12.00
C SER A 65 7.26 -7.49 11.38
N LEU A 66 8.53 -7.22 11.66
CA LEU A 66 9.68 -7.92 11.10
C LEU A 66 10.18 -9.03 12.03
N PRO A 67 10.64 -10.18 11.49
CA PRO A 67 10.56 -10.58 10.07
C PRO A 67 9.13 -10.93 9.64
N TYR A 68 8.80 -10.62 8.39
CA TYR A 68 7.45 -10.85 7.86
C TYR A 68 7.11 -12.34 7.74
N GLN A 69 5.82 -12.65 7.80
CA GLN A 69 5.29 -14.00 7.66
C GLN A 69 4.53 -14.14 6.34
N LYS A 70 4.79 -15.22 5.60
CA LYS A 70 4.02 -15.55 4.38
C LYS A 70 2.54 -15.85 4.65
N LYS A 71 2.27 -16.33 5.87
CA LYS A 71 0.96 -16.53 6.46
C LYS A 71 0.95 -15.79 7.79
N VAL A 72 0.25 -14.66 7.84
CA VAL A 72 0.20 -13.76 8.98
C VAL A 72 -0.46 -14.46 10.15
N SER A 73 0.13 -14.35 11.34
CA SER A 73 -0.43 -14.98 12.54
C SER A 73 -1.77 -14.35 12.92
N ALA A 74 -2.67 -15.15 13.51
CA ALA A 74 -3.93 -14.65 14.05
C ALA A 74 -3.73 -13.54 15.10
N VAL A 75 -2.62 -13.56 15.83
CA VAL A 75 -2.28 -12.52 16.82
C VAL A 75 -1.97 -11.20 16.12
N THR A 76 -1.13 -11.23 15.08
CA THR A 76 -0.80 -10.05 14.27
C THR A 76 -2.06 -9.49 13.63
N LEU A 77 -2.88 -10.34 13.01
CA LEU A 77 -4.13 -9.93 12.36
C LEU A 77 -5.13 -9.31 13.35
N ALA A 78 -5.32 -9.93 14.52
CA ALA A 78 -6.17 -9.38 15.58
C ALA A 78 -5.62 -8.06 16.14
N ALA A 79 -4.31 -7.91 16.24
CA ALA A 79 -3.68 -6.67 16.69
C ALA A 79 -3.88 -5.54 15.67
N MET A 80 -3.74 -5.82 14.37
CA MET A 80 -4.05 -4.86 13.29
C MET A 80 -5.52 -4.45 13.32
N GLY A 81 -6.44 -5.43 13.43
CA GLY A 81 -7.87 -5.17 13.56
C GLY A 81 -8.19 -4.30 14.78
N ARG A 82 -7.55 -4.55 15.93
CA ARG A 82 -7.68 -3.70 17.13
C ARG A 82 -7.20 -2.27 16.88
N VAL A 83 -6.10 -2.09 16.16
CA VAL A 83 -5.60 -0.74 15.84
C VAL A 83 -6.59 -0.01 14.94
N ILE A 84 -6.99 -0.61 13.82
CA ILE A 84 -7.90 0.04 12.86
C ILE A 84 -9.26 0.32 13.49
N GLY A 85 -9.82 -0.64 14.25
CA GLY A 85 -11.06 -0.44 15.00
C GLY A 85 -10.96 0.68 16.04
N ALA A 86 -9.81 0.88 16.67
CA ALA A 86 -9.59 1.99 17.60
C ALA A 86 -9.42 3.35 16.90
N LEU A 87 -9.24 3.36 15.58
CA LEU A 87 -9.14 4.56 14.74
C LEU A 87 -10.41 4.83 13.93
N SER A 88 -11.43 3.98 14.02
CA SER A 88 -12.62 4.02 13.14
C SER A 88 -13.27 5.40 13.05
N ASP A 89 -13.40 6.07 14.19
CA ASP A 89 -14.06 7.38 14.31
C ASP A 89 -13.12 8.55 13.92
N ASP A 90 -11.82 8.28 13.75
CA ASP A 90 -10.81 9.29 13.41
C ASP A 90 -10.59 9.43 11.89
N PHE A 91 -11.10 8.49 11.08
CA PHE A 91 -10.98 8.52 9.61
C PHE A 91 -11.92 9.56 8.99
N ARG A 92 -11.35 10.49 8.21
CA ARG A 92 -12.05 11.54 7.45
C ARG A 92 -11.90 11.38 5.93
N ILE A 93 -10.98 10.52 5.52
CA ILE A 93 -10.65 10.22 4.13
C ILE A 93 -10.70 8.69 3.93
N PRO A 94 -10.79 8.21 2.67
CA PRO A 94 -10.79 6.78 2.40
C PRO A 94 -9.59 6.08 3.00
N TYR A 95 -9.82 4.91 3.59
CA TYR A 95 -8.75 4.09 4.15
C TYR A 95 -8.77 2.67 3.61
N GLY A 96 -7.57 2.09 3.59
CA GLY A 96 -7.30 0.73 3.19
C GLY A 96 -6.46 0.02 4.24
N ALA A 97 -6.34 -1.30 4.11
CA ALA A 97 -5.53 -2.13 4.99
C ALA A 97 -4.73 -3.16 4.20
N GLU A 98 -3.52 -3.46 4.65
CA GLU A 98 -2.63 -4.47 4.07
C GLU A 98 -1.98 -5.28 5.20
N ALA A 99 -2.13 -6.60 5.15
CA ALA A 99 -1.32 -7.54 5.92
C ALA A 99 -0.22 -8.07 4.98
N ILE A 100 1.00 -7.53 5.12
CA ILE A 100 2.10 -7.70 4.15
C ILE A 100 2.35 -9.19 3.87
N TYR A 101 2.50 -9.51 2.57
CA TYR A 101 2.66 -10.85 1.99
C TYR A 101 1.45 -11.80 2.07
N ASP A 102 0.44 -11.55 2.90
CA ASP A 102 -0.68 -12.46 3.08
C ASP A 102 -1.98 -11.89 2.46
N PRO A 103 -2.31 -12.27 1.22
CA PRO A 103 -3.48 -11.75 0.54
C PRO A 103 -4.79 -12.17 1.21
N ASP A 104 -4.86 -13.37 1.79
CA ASP A 104 -6.08 -13.86 2.42
C ASP A 104 -6.33 -13.12 3.74
N ALA A 105 -5.29 -13.00 4.58
CA ALA A 105 -5.37 -12.20 5.80
C ALA A 105 -5.66 -10.72 5.50
N THR A 106 -5.16 -10.20 4.37
CA THR A 106 -5.47 -8.85 3.91
C THR A 106 -6.97 -8.69 3.60
N ILE A 107 -7.58 -9.66 2.91
CA ILE A 107 -9.03 -9.67 2.64
C ILE A 107 -9.83 -9.78 3.93
N GLU A 108 -9.44 -10.66 4.85
CA GLU A 108 -10.08 -10.81 6.16
C GLU A 108 -9.99 -9.54 7.00
N LEU A 109 -8.83 -8.88 7.01
CA LEU A 109 -8.62 -7.62 7.70
C LEU A 109 -9.54 -6.52 7.13
N CYS A 110 -9.61 -6.43 5.80
CA CYS A 110 -10.48 -5.46 5.15
C CYS A 110 -11.96 -5.70 5.51
N ALA A 111 -12.40 -6.96 5.54
CA ALA A 111 -13.76 -7.31 5.94
C ALA A 111 -14.06 -6.98 7.40
N ALA A 112 -13.11 -7.22 8.31
CA ALA A 112 -13.28 -6.97 9.73
C ALA A 112 -13.25 -5.48 10.11
N THR A 113 -12.71 -4.64 9.22
CA THR A 113 -12.41 -3.23 9.53
C THR A 113 -13.02 -2.25 8.55
N ASP A 114 -13.90 -2.67 7.64
CA ASP A 114 -14.55 -1.83 6.62
C ASP A 114 -13.60 -1.06 5.68
N ALA A 115 -12.38 -1.56 5.52
CA ALA A 115 -11.40 -0.97 4.61
C ALA A 115 -11.90 -1.00 3.17
N GLN A 116 -11.65 0.09 2.42
CA GLN A 116 -12.26 0.31 1.10
C GLN A 116 -11.35 -0.09 -0.07
N PHE A 117 -10.05 -0.16 0.18
CA PHE A 117 -9.06 -0.61 -0.78
C PHE A 117 -7.90 -1.33 -0.08
N THR A 118 -7.06 -1.99 -0.86
CA THR A 118 -5.88 -2.67 -0.35
C THR A 118 -4.78 -2.74 -1.41
N ARG A 119 -3.57 -3.09 -0.98
CA ARG A 119 -2.50 -3.57 -1.86
C ARG A 119 -1.90 -4.85 -1.27
N CYS A 120 -1.50 -5.78 -2.12
CA CYS A 120 -0.76 -6.97 -1.70
C CYS A 120 -0.13 -7.66 -2.92
N MET A 121 0.82 -8.55 -2.66
CA MET A 121 1.28 -9.56 -3.61
C MET A 121 0.21 -10.67 -3.71
N PHE A 122 -0.83 -10.42 -4.50
CA PHE A 122 -1.99 -11.30 -4.64
C PHE A 122 -1.77 -12.52 -5.54
N THR A 123 -0.77 -12.46 -6.42
CA THR A 123 -0.57 -13.44 -7.50
C THR A 123 0.88 -13.86 -7.62
N GLY A 124 1.09 -15.04 -8.19
CA GLY A 124 2.39 -15.48 -8.68
C GLY A 124 3.21 -16.29 -7.69
N GLY A 125 4.23 -16.96 -8.24
CA GLY A 125 5.27 -17.63 -7.49
C GLY A 125 6.52 -16.75 -7.45
N TRP A 126 7.09 -16.55 -6.27
CA TRP A 126 8.22 -15.65 -6.02
C TRP A 126 9.28 -16.31 -5.16
N VAL A 127 10.51 -15.81 -5.26
CA VAL A 127 11.65 -16.22 -4.43
C VAL A 127 12.33 -14.97 -3.87
N GLY A 128 12.58 -14.96 -2.56
CA GLY A 128 13.31 -13.91 -1.87
C GLY A 128 13.74 -14.36 -0.46
N ASP A 129 13.97 -13.39 0.42
CA ASP A 129 14.48 -13.63 1.78
C ASP A 129 13.51 -14.46 2.67
N LEU A 130 12.23 -14.49 2.31
CA LEU A 130 11.19 -15.30 2.97
C LEU A 130 11.06 -16.72 2.39
N GLY A 131 11.96 -17.10 1.47
CA GLY A 131 11.92 -18.33 0.70
C GLY A 131 10.95 -18.26 -0.48
N VAL A 132 10.35 -19.40 -0.83
CA VAL A 132 9.35 -19.47 -1.91
C VAL A 132 8.00 -18.96 -1.41
N ILE A 133 7.41 -18.03 -2.15
CA ILE A 133 6.07 -17.49 -1.94
C ILE A 133 5.22 -17.97 -3.12
N ASP A 134 4.14 -18.70 -2.85
CA ASP A 134 3.24 -19.26 -3.87
C ASP A 134 1.81 -18.77 -3.58
N ARG A 135 1.27 -17.92 -4.45
CA ARG A 135 -0.01 -17.22 -4.23
C ARG A 135 -1.13 -17.81 -5.08
N ASP A 136 -2.20 -18.25 -4.41
CA ASP A 136 -3.43 -18.71 -5.05
C ASP A 136 -4.50 -17.61 -5.06
N ILE A 137 -4.48 -16.80 -6.13
CA ILE A 137 -5.48 -15.76 -6.35
C ILE A 137 -6.91 -16.32 -6.46
N GLY A 138 -7.06 -17.57 -6.90
CA GLY A 138 -8.36 -18.21 -7.02
C GLY A 138 -9.03 -18.41 -5.66
N GLU A 139 -8.26 -18.79 -4.65
CA GLU A 139 -8.72 -18.87 -3.27
C GLU A 139 -9.05 -17.48 -2.71
N THR A 140 -8.12 -16.52 -2.84
CA THR A 140 -8.31 -15.16 -2.32
C THR A 140 -9.57 -14.47 -2.87
N ILE A 141 -9.82 -14.54 -4.18
CA ILE A 141 -11.00 -13.89 -4.79
C ILE A 141 -12.30 -14.58 -4.39
N ARG A 142 -12.28 -15.90 -4.15
CA ARG A 142 -13.45 -16.61 -3.59
C ARG A 142 -13.71 -16.20 -2.15
N LEU A 143 -12.66 -15.97 -1.35
CA LEU A 143 -12.78 -15.43 0.00
C LEU A 143 -13.40 -14.02 -0.01
N LYS A 144 -12.88 -13.11 -0.86
CA LYS A 144 -13.47 -11.77 -1.06
C LYS A 144 -14.96 -11.84 -1.41
N SER A 145 -15.33 -12.77 -2.29
CA SER A 145 -16.72 -13.01 -2.69
C SER A 145 -17.57 -13.56 -1.54
N ALA A 146 -17.08 -14.56 -0.80
CA ALA A 146 -17.77 -15.15 0.34
C ALA A 146 -18.05 -14.12 1.45
N LEU A 147 -17.13 -13.17 1.65
CA LEU A 147 -17.26 -12.06 2.59
C LEU A 147 -18.04 -10.85 2.03
N ARG A 148 -18.57 -10.95 0.81
CA ARG A 148 -19.39 -9.91 0.16
C ARG A 148 -18.72 -8.55 0.03
N LEU A 149 -17.40 -8.55 -0.17
CA LEU A 149 -16.59 -7.34 -0.33
C LEU A 149 -16.66 -6.81 -1.77
N ASP A 150 -17.87 -6.62 -2.29
CA ASP A 150 -18.11 -6.29 -3.70
C ASP A 150 -17.47 -4.94 -4.11
N LYS A 151 -17.34 -4.00 -3.16
CA LYS A 151 -16.78 -2.66 -3.38
C LYS A 151 -15.29 -2.51 -3.03
N LEU A 152 -14.69 -3.51 -2.40
CA LEU A 152 -13.28 -3.48 -2.01
C LEU A 152 -12.41 -3.48 -3.27
N ARG A 153 -11.50 -2.50 -3.37
CA ARG A 153 -10.55 -2.34 -4.49
C ARG A 153 -9.21 -2.99 -4.19
N LEU A 154 -8.79 -3.93 -5.03
CA LEU A 154 -7.55 -4.69 -4.83
C LEU A 154 -6.49 -4.18 -5.80
N THR A 155 -5.39 -3.65 -5.25
CA THR A 155 -4.25 -3.18 -6.05
C THR A 155 -3.09 -4.19 -5.94
N TYR A 156 -2.55 -4.63 -7.07
CA TYR A 156 -1.70 -5.84 -7.13
C TYR A 156 -0.27 -5.43 -7.37
N PHE A 157 0.65 -5.86 -6.51
CA PHE A 157 2.07 -5.74 -6.80
C PHE A 157 2.40 -6.56 -8.06
N ILE A 158 2.94 -5.88 -9.07
CA ILE A 158 3.35 -6.50 -10.34
C ILE A 158 4.80 -6.97 -10.30
N ASN A 159 5.63 -6.37 -9.44
CA ASN A 159 7.02 -6.74 -9.12
C ASN A 159 7.23 -6.73 -7.59
N GLY A 160 8.28 -7.40 -7.11
CA GLY A 160 8.59 -7.54 -5.69
C GLY A 160 9.48 -6.43 -5.12
N GLU A 161 9.57 -6.39 -3.79
CA GLU A 161 10.42 -5.44 -3.02
C GLU A 161 11.61 -6.19 -2.39
N GLY A 162 12.30 -6.97 -3.22
CA GLY A 162 13.36 -7.90 -2.79
C GLY A 162 13.15 -9.31 -3.36
N GLU A 163 11.93 -9.62 -3.80
CA GLU A 163 11.61 -10.86 -4.49
C GLU A 163 11.70 -10.76 -6.00
N VAL A 164 11.97 -11.90 -6.62
CA VAL A 164 11.87 -12.11 -8.07
C VAL A 164 10.83 -13.18 -8.38
N TYR A 165 10.22 -13.14 -9.56
CA TYR A 165 9.35 -14.22 -10.00
C TYR A 165 10.12 -15.53 -10.11
N LEU A 166 9.45 -16.64 -9.78
CA LEU A 166 9.91 -18.01 -10.05
C LEU A 166 9.66 -18.39 -11.52
N ASN A 167 10.03 -17.51 -12.45
CA ASN A 167 10.05 -17.69 -13.89
C ASN A 167 10.87 -16.54 -14.53
N ASP A 168 11.04 -16.60 -15.84
CA ASP A 168 11.83 -15.64 -16.64
C ASP A 168 10.97 -14.78 -17.58
N ARG A 169 9.66 -14.65 -17.32
CA ARG A 169 8.78 -13.83 -18.15
C ARG A 169 9.11 -12.34 -17.95
N ASP A 170 9.08 -11.58 -19.04
CA ASP A 170 9.22 -10.13 -18.99
C ASP A 170 7.99 -9.46 -18.34
N LEU A 171 8.20 -8.30 -17.71
CA LEU A 171 7.14 -7.62 -16.94
C LEU A 171 5.96 -7.16 -17.81
N ALA A 172 6.17 -6.83 -19.08
CA ALA A 172 5.07 -6.49 -19.97
C ALA A 172 4.16 -7.70 -20.26
N SER A 173 4.73 -8.89 -20.46
CA SER A 173 3.99 -10.15 -20.58
C SER A 173 3.28 -10.53 -19.28
N ILE A 174 3.95 -10.35 -18.14
CA ILE A 174 3.33 -10.56 -16.82
C ILE A 174 2.13 -9.63 -16.64
N THR A 175 2.30 -8.34 -16.96
CA THR A 175 1.24 -7.31 -16.87
C THR A 175 0.01 -7.72 -17.66
N LYS A 176 0.16 -8.06 -18.95
CA LYS A 176 -0.97 -8.46 -19.82
C LYS A 176 -1.68 -9.71 -19.31
N THR A 177 -0.92 -10.72 -18.88
CA THR A 177 -1.50 -11.99 -18.39
C THR A 177 -2.15 -11.85 -17.03
N MET A 178 -1.62 -11.00 -16.14
CA MET A 178 -2.23 -10.69 -14.85
C MET A 178 -3.56 -9.96 -15.03
N ILE A 179 -3.61 -8.96 -15.91
CA ILE A 179 -4.85 -8.24 -16.22
C ILE A 179 -5.90 -9.20 -16.75
N PHE A 180 -5.54 -10.03 -17.74
CA PHE A 180 -6.48 -10.95 -18.37
C PHE A 180 -6.98 -12.05 -17.42
N ASN A 181 -6.10 -12.67 -16.64
CA ASN A 181 -6.45 -13.84 -15.82
C ASN A 181 -6.93 -13.50 -14.41
N CYS A 182 -6.48 -12.38 -13.85
CA CYS A 182 -6.68 -12.03 -12.44
C CYS A 182 -7.48 -10.74 -12.22
N ALA A 183 -7.68 -9.93 -13.27
CA ALA A 183 -8.51 -8.72 -13.26
C ALA A 183 -8.30 -7.80 -12.04
N PRO A 184 -7.06 -7.29 -11.81
CA PRO A 184 -6.79 -6.36 -10.73
C PRO A 184 -7.52 -5.03 -10.92
N ASP A 185 -7.97 -4.38 -9.83
CA ASP A 185 -8.54 -3.02 -9.92
C ASP A 185 -7.45 -1.98 -10.26
N CYS A 186 -6.20 -2.28 -9.93
CA CYS A 186 -5.00 -1.49 -10.19
C CYS A 186 -3.75 -2.37 -10.11
N LEU A 187 -2.70 -2.03 -10.86
CA LEU A 187 -1.36 -2.56 -10.66
C LEU A 187 -0.55 -1.61 -9.77
N VAL A 188 0.38 -2.17 -9.00
CA VAL A 188 1.28 -1.43 -8.11
C VAL A 188 2.71 -1.78 -8.49
N VAL A 189 3.47 -0.78 -8.90
CA VAL A 189 4.89 -0.94 -9.24
C VAL A 189 5.71 -0.62 -8.01
N ALA A 190 6.36 -1.62 -7.44
CA ALA A 190 7.39 -1.41 -6.45
C ALA A 190 8.59 -0.70 -7.12
N GLY A 191 9.05 0.39 -6.52
CA GLY A 191 10.38 0.93 -6.81
C GLY A 191 11.48 0.02 -6.25
N GLY A 192 12.74 0.39 -6.46
CA GLY A 192 13.86 -0.25 -5.75
C GLY A 192 13.79 0.00 -4.24
N MET A 193 14.90 -0.22 -3.53
CA MET A 193 15.00 0.08 -2.08
C MET A 193 14.39 1.45 -1.73
N ALA A 194 13.71 1.55 -0.58
CA ALA A 194 13.11 2.80 -0.10
C ALA A 194 14.09 3.98 -0.19
N GLY A 195 13.77 5.00 -1.01
CA GLY A 195 14.60 6.18 -1.26
C GLY A 195 15.36 6.17 -2.59
N SER A 196 15.53 5.01 -3.22
CA SER A 196 15.72 4.93 -4.68
C SER A 196 14.33 5.01 -5.31
N GLY A 197 14.06 6.04 -6.12
CA GLY A 197 12.78 6.13 -6.83
C GLY A 197 12.53 4.87 -7.68
N PRO A 198 11.29 4.57 -8.08
CA PRO A 198 11.11 3.62 -9.17
C PRO A 198 11.94 4.11 -10.34
N GLU A 199 12.66 3.21 -10.99
CA GLU A 199 13.18 3.52 -12.32
C GLU A 199 11.96 3.95 -13.15
N THR A 200 11.90 5.24 -13.49
CA THR A 200 10.74 5.80 -14.21
C THR A 200 10.48 5.07 -15.52
N SER A 201 11.52 4.42 -16.07
CA SER A 201 11.44 3.47 -17.19
C SER A 201 10.56 2.26 -16.88
N LEU A 202 10.74 1.61 -15.72
CA LEU A 202 9.96 0.44 -15.32
C LEU A 202 8.47 0.78 -15.15
N LEU A 203 8.19 1.89 -14.47
CA LEU A 203 6.82 2.39 -14.29
C LEU A 203 6.18 2.71 -15.64
N ALA A 204 6.92 3.33 -16.57
CA ALA A 204 6.45 3.63 -17.92
C ALA A 204 6.20 2.37 -18.76
N GLU A 205 7.07 1.37 -18.68
CA GLU A 205 6.92 0.07 -19.36
C GLU A 205 5.62 -0.62 -18.93
N ILE A 206 5.40 -0.72 -17.61
CA ILE A 206 4.19 -1.36 -17.05
C ILE A 206 2.96 -0.54 -17.41
N LYS A 207 3.02 0.80 -17.30
CA LYS A 207 1.90 1.67 -17.71
C LYS A 207 1.52 1.49 -19.18
N ALA A 208 2.51 1.35 -20.07
CA ALA A 208 2.26 1.10 -21.49
C ALA A 208 1.63 -0.28 -21.74
N ALA A 209 2.01 -1.30 -20.95
CA ALA A 209 1.45 -2.65 -21.05
C ALA A 209 0.06 -2.80 -20.40
N ALA A 210 -0.29 -1.92 -19.46
CA ALA A 210 -1.49 -2.04 -18.64
C ALA A 210 -2.81 -1.65 -19.35
N GLY A 211 -2.73 -0.96 -20.49
CA GLY A 211 -3.90 -0.44 -21.20
C GLY A 211 -4.72 0.50 -20.29
N GLU A 212 -6.00 0.19 -20.12
CA GLU A 212 -6.94 0.96 -19.29
C GLU A 212 -6.83 0.64 -17.79
N THR A 213 -6.08 -0.40 -17.41
CA THR A 213 -5.92 -0.75 -15.98
C THR A 213 -5.06 0.31 -15.30
N PRO A 214 -5.51 0.93 -14.19
CA PRO A 214 -4.71 1.91 -13.48
C PRO A 214 -3.40 1.32 -12.96
N VAL A 215 -2.36 2.16 -12.89
CA VAL A 215 -1.03 1.80 -12.38
C VAL A 215 -0.59 2.82 -11.34
N PHE A 216 -0.35 2.36 -10.12
CA PHE A 216 0.14 3.18 -9.01
C PHE A 216 1.62 2.94 -8.78
N CYS A 217 2.32 4.00 -8.41
CA CYS A 217 3.66 3.91 -7.85
C CYS A 217 3.57 3.39 -6.39
N GLY A 218 4.18 2.25 -6.09
CA GLY A 218 4.12 1.60 -4.77
C GLY A 218 5.14 2.13 -3.77
N THR A 219 6.36 2.43 -4.23
CA THR A 219 7.48 2.91 -3.40
C THR A 219 8.39 3.87 -4.17
N GLY A 220 9.14 4.69 -3.43
CA GLY A 220 10.16 5.59 -4.00
C GLY A 220 9.66 6.96 -4.50
N CYS A 221 8.35 7.22 -4.47
CA CYS A 221 7.80 8.56 -4.74
C CYS A 221 8.15 9.53 -3.60
N ASN A 222 8.70 10.70 -3.95
CA ASN A 222 9.17 11.72 -3.03
C ASN A 222 9.06 13.12 -3.66
N LEU A 223 9.33 14.16 -2.88
CA LEU A 223 9.13 15.55 -3.30
C LEU A 223 9.88 15.93 -4.60
N SER A 224 11.06 15.35 -4.86
CA SER A 224 11.85 15.71 -6.04
C SER A 224 11.33 15.06 -7.32
N ASN A 225 10.66 13.90 -7.23
CA ASN A 225 10.24 13.11 -8.41
C ASN A 225 8.72 12.99 -8.59
N VAL A 226 7.90 13.47 -7.66
CA VAL A 226 6.43 13.29 -7.68
C VAL A 226 5.77 13.71 -8.99
N GLU A 227 6.17 14.83 -9.60
CA GLU A 227 5.60 15.26 -10.88
C GLU A 227 5.92 14.27 -12.01
N SER A 228 7.16 13.80 -12.09
CA SER A 228 7.57 12.81 -13.10
C SER A 228 6.84 11.49 -12.90
N VAL A 229 6.65 11.07 -11.65
CA VAL A 229 5.86 9.88 -11.31
C VAL A 229 4.41 10.08 -11.75
N LEU A 230 3.76 11.18 -11.37
CA LEU A 230 2.35 11.44 -11.67
C LEU A 230 2.07 11.76 -13.15
N ARG A 231 3.07 12.12 -13.95
CA ARG A 231 2.92 12.16 -15.42
C ARG A 231 2.67 10.77 -16.02
N ILE A 232 3.14 9.71 -15.37
CA ILE A 232 3.05 8.32 -15.85
C ILE A 232 1.95 7.57 -15.09
N ALA A 233 2.02 7.57 -13.76
CA ALA A 233 1.13 6.82 -12.88
C ALA A 233 -0.24 7.50 -12.70
N ASP A 234 -1.22 6.67 -12.33
CA ASP A 234 -2.58 7.10 -11.99
C ASP A 234 -2.75 7.34 -10.49
N GLY A 235 -1.68 7.27 -9.71
CA GLY A 235 -1.65 7.46 -8.25
C GLY A 235 -0.33 7.00 -7.64
N SER A 236 -0.13 7.25 -6.35
CA SER A 236 1.07 6.80 -5.63
C SER A 236 0.77 6.47 -4.17
N TYR A 237 1.36 5.39 -3.68
CA TYR A 237 1.58 5.14 -2.27
C TYR A 237 2.84 5.87 -1.81
N VAL A 238 2.78 6.53 -0.67
CA VAL A 238 3.87 7.39 -0.18
C VAL A 238 4.04 7.22 1.33
N GLY A 239 5.23 6.81 1.76
CA GLY A 239 5.57 6.58 3.17
C GLY A 239 6.75 7.41 3.64
N THR A 240 7.97 6.92 3.41
CA THR A 240 9.21 7.45 4.02
C THR A 240 9.44 8.95 3.84
N THR A 241 9.04 9.54 2.71
CA THR A 241 9.23 10.98 2.48
C THR A 241 8.44 11.85 3.48
N PHE A 242 7.31 11.36 3.99
CA PHE A 242 6.48 12.04 4.97
C PHE A 242 7.01 11.95 6.40
N LYS A 243 8.01 11.11 6.65
CA LYS A 243 8.57 10.92 7.99
C LYS A 243 9.60 12.00 8.32
N GLU A 244 9.76 12.31 9.60
CA GLU A 244 10.77 13.23 10.11
C GLU A 244 12.16 12.93 9.53
N ASN A 245 12.79 13.93 8.92
CA ASN A 245 14.09 13.82 8.23
C ASN A 245 14.13 12.75 7.12
N GLY A 246 12.99 12.30 6.61
CA GLY A 246 12.91 11.20 5.64
C GLY A 246 13.36 9.85 6.20
N LYS A 247 13.39 9.67 7.53
CA LYS A 247 13.84 8.41 8.15
C LYS A 247 12.73 7.37 8.10
N PHE A 248 13.07 6.17 7.64
CA PHE A 248 12.12 5.07 7.48
C PHE A 248 11.36 4.76 8.77
N ASP A 249 12.02 4.78 9.93
CA ASP A 249 11.44 4.54 11.26
C ASP A 249 10.93 5.80 11.98
N GLY A 250 11.04 6.98 11.35
CA GLY A 250 10.56 8.24 11.91
C GLY A 250 9.04 8.31 12.08
N LYS A 251 8.57 9.33 12.80
CA LYS A 251 7.15 9.69 12.87
C LYS A 251 6.74 10.48 11.63
N ILE A 252 5.46 10.49 11.28
CA ILE A 252 4.97 11.34 10.19
C ILE A 252 5.00 12.82 10.63
N ASP A 253 5.57 13.67 9.79
CA ASP A 253 5.60 15.13 9.95
C ASP A 253 4.58 15.77 9.02
N VAL A 254 3.56 16.38 9.60
CA VAL A 254 2.48 17.06 8.87
C VAL A 254 2.99 18.12 7.88
N ASN A 255 4.08 18.83 8.20
CA ASN A 255 4.59 19.88 7.32
C ASN A 255 5.18 19.28 6.04
N ARG A 256 5.83 18.12 6.15
CA ARG A 256 6.39 17.39 5.01
C ARG A 256 5.29 16.82 4.11
N VAL A 257 4.20 16.34 4.72
CA VAL A 257 3.00 15.92 3.98
C VAL A 257 2.39 17.11 3.24
N SER A 258 2.21 18.25 3.92
CA SER A 258 1.66 19.48 3.34
C SER A 258 2.49 19.99 2.16
N GLU A 259 3.80 20.11 2.33
CA GLU A 259 4.74 20.56 1.28
C GLU A 259 4.66 19.65 0.04
N PHE A 260 4.62 18.34 0.24
CA PHE A 260 4.44 17.38 -0.84
C PHE A 260 3.10 17.55 -1.54
N MET A 261 2.01 17.68 -0.78
CA MET A 261 0.67 17.81 -1.33
C MET A 261 0.44 19.17 -2.01
N GLU A 262 1.14 20.24 -1.62
CA GLU A 262 1.15 21.51 -2.36
C GLU A 262 1.67 21.33 -3.79
N LYS A 263 2.80 20.62 -3.94
CA LYS A 263 3.36 20.30 -5.25
C LYS A 263 2.43 19.42 -6.09
N VAL A 264 1.78 18.45 -5.46
CA VAL A 264 0.78 17.58 -6.11
C VAL A 264 -0.44 18.39 -6.58
N ARG A 265 -0.98 19.27 -5.74
CA ARG A 265 -2.11 20.15 -6.10
C ARG A 265 -1.74 21.07 -7.27
N ALA A 266 -0.56 21.68 -7.24
CA ALA A 266 -0.07 22.50 -8.34
C ALA A 266 0.05 21.70 -9.65
N PHE A 267 0.56 20.46 -9.59
CA PHE A 267 0.62 19.57 -10.74
C PHE A 267 -0.78 19.22 -11.29
N ARG A 268 -1.72 18.83 -10.42
CA ARG A 268 -3.09 18.46 -10.83
C ARG A 268 -3.83 19.64 -11.48
N ASN A 269 -3.71 20.84 -10.93
CA ASN A 269 -4.32 22.04 -11.50
C ASN A 269 -3.76 22.39 -12.90
N GLY A 270 -2.54 21.96 -13.21
CA GLY A 270 -1.95 22.12 -14.55
C GLY A 270 -2.39 21.07 -15.58
N LEU A 271 -3.18 20.06 -15.16
CA LEU A 271 -3.78 19.06 -16.05
C LEU A 271 -5.20 19.42 -16.49
N GLU A 272 -5.85 20.35 -15.79
CA GLU A 272 -7.15 20.93 -16.15
C GLU A 272 -7.01 22.02 -17.23
#